data_AF-A0A067EUS3-F1
#
_entry.id   AF-A0A067EUS3-F1
#
_cell.length_a   1.000
_cell.length_b   1.000
_cell.length_c   1.000
_cell.angle_alpha   90.00
_cell.angle_beta   90.00
_cell.angle_gamma   90.00
#
_symmetry.space_group_name_H-M   'P 1'
#
loop_
_entity.id
_entity.type
_entity.pdbx_description
1 polymer ?
#
loop_
_entity_poly.entity_id
_entity_poly.type
_entity_poly.pdbx_seq_one_letter_code
_entity_poly.pdbx_strand_id
1 'polypeptide(L)'
;VDKSEIHEHPLALLAEETKKLLKRDSSIFMPILSKRHPQATIVSASLLHKLYGNKLKPFSDGAEHLTEDVASVFPAADSLEQYIISLITSTCEEETAAVYCRKLMPYQIESISGTLVLRWINSQLGRILSWVERAIQQE
;
A
#
# COMPACT_ATOMS: atom_id res chain seq x y z
N VAL A 1 14.12 25.08 -11.45
CA VAL A 1 12.68 24.78 -11.56
C VAL A 1 12.27 24.24 -10.22
N ASP A 2 11.46 25.01 -9.53
CA ASP A 2 11.02 24.79 -8.15
C ASP A 2 10.49 23.37 -8.00
N LYS A 3 11.11 22.55 -7.14
CA LYS A 3 10.44 21.36 -6.62
C LYS A 3 9.36 21.93 -5.71
N SER A 4 8.15 22.11 -6.22
CA SER A 4 6.98 22.18 -5.36
C SER A 4 7.12 21.02 -4.38
N GLU A 5 7.28 21.32 -3.09
CA GLU A 5 7.23 20.30 -2.05
C GLU A 5 5.89 19.59 -2.23
N ILE A 6 5.92 18.43 -2.89
CA ILE A 6 4.79 17.51 -2.90
C ILE A 6 4.57 17.24 -1.43
N HIS A 7 3.44 17.70 -0.88
CA HIS A 7 3.09 17.42 0.49
C HIS A 7 2.83 15.91 0.57
N GLU A 8 3.90 15.15 0.75
CA GLU A 8 3.83 13.71 0.82
C GLU A 8 3.23 13.36 2.17
N HIS A 9 2.06 12.71 2.15
CA HIS A 9 1.35 12.38 3.37
C HIS A 9 2.26 11.52 4.27
N PRO A 10 2.33 11.76 5.60
CA PRO A 10 3.27 11.05 6.48
C PRO A 10 3.16 9.52 6.43
N LEU A 11 1.98 8.98 6.16
CA LEU A 11 1.79 7.53 5.96
C LEU A 11 2.41 7.02 4.65
N ALA A 12 2.36 7.79 3.56
CA ALA A 12 3.01 7.43 2.32
C ALA A 12 4.53 7.38 2.51
N LEU A 13 5.09 8.43 3.14
CA LEU A 13 6.51 8.48 3.50
C LEU A 13 6.91 7.32 4.43
N LEU A 14 6.08 7.03 5.44
CA LEU A 14 6.33 5.91 6.36
C LEU A 14 6.35 4.57 5.62
N ALA A 15 5.47 4.35 4.64
CA ALA A 15 5.46 3.13 3.84
C ALA A 15 6.76 2.98 3.03
N GLU A 16 7.18 4.04 2.36
CA GLU A 16 8.40 4.06 1.54
C GLU A 16 9.65 3.86 2.39
N GLU A 17 9.78 4.55 3.52
CA GLU A 17 10.91 4.36 4.44
C GLU A 17 10.92 2.96 5.07
N THR A 18 9.75 2.40 5.40
CA THR A 18 9.64 1.01 5.88
C THR A 18 10.09 0.01 4.82
N LYS A 19 9.73 0.24 3.54
CA LYS A 19 10.16 -0.58 2.42
C LYS A 19 11.67 -0.48 2.19
N LYS A 20 12.25 0.72 2.29
CA LYS A 20 13.71 0.95 2.21
C LYS A 20 14.45 0.25 3.35
N LEU A 21 13.92 0.33 4.57
CA LEU A 21 14.44 -0.37 5.74
C LEU A 21 14.46 -1.87 5.49
N LEU A 22 13.33 -2.47 5.09
CA LEU A 22 13.27 -3.90 4.81
C LEU A 22 14.26 -4.35 3.74
N LYS A 23 14.44 -3.59 2.65
CA LYS A 23 15.44 -3.89 1.61
C LYS A 23 16.87 -3.91 2.15
N ARG A 24 17.21 -2.96 3.04
CA ARG A 24 18.53 -2.93 3.68
C ARG A 24 18.67 -4.09 4.67
N ASP A 25 17.68 -4.30 5.52
CA ASP A 25 17.71 -5.35 6.52
C ASP A 25 17.81 -6.73 5.89
N SER A 26 17.03 -7.00 4.85
CA SER A 26 17.02 -8.29 4.13
C SER A 26 18.35 -8.61 3.44
N SER A 27 19.10 -7.59 3.00
CA SER A 27 20.38 -7.76 2.31
C SER A 27 21.58 -7.78 3.25
N ILE A 28 21.54 -7.04 4.35
CA ILE A 28 22.69 -6.85 5.24
C ILE A 28 22.58 -7.73 6.49
N PHE A 29 21.49 -7.59 7.24
CA PHE A 29 21.40 -8.15 8.60
C PHE A 29 20.75 -9.53 8.62
N MET A 30 19.69 -9.74 7.82
CA MET A 30 18.96 -11.01 7.80
C MET A 30 19.82 -12.21 7.43
N PRO A 31 20.77 -12.17 6.47
CA PRO A 31 21.63 -13.32 6.18
C PRO A 31 22.49 -13.76 7.37
N ILE A 32 22.82 -12.83 8.28
CA ILE A 32 23.58 -13.12 9.50
C ILE A 32 22.64 -13.70 10.57
N LEU A 33 21.50 -13.05 10.80
CA LEU A 33 20.53 -13.46 11.81
C LEU A 33 19.86 -14.79 11.48
N SER A 34 19.65 -15.08 10.19
CA SER A 34 19.06 -16.33 9.73
C SER A 34 19.93 -17.56 10.01
N LYS A 35 21.25 -17.39 10.23
CA LYS A 35 22.12 -18.48 10.71
C LYS A 35 21.77 -18.93 12.13
N ARG A 36 21.14 -18.06 12.92
CA ARG A 36 20.71 -18.33 14.30
C ARG A 36 19.22 -18.66 14.39
N HIS A 37 18.42 -18.04 13.55
CA HIS A 37 16.97 -18.25 13.49
C HIS A 37 16.51 -18.25 12.03
N PRO A 38 16.29 -19.41 11.40
CA PRO A 38 16.03 -19.51 9.95
C PRO A 38 14.89 -18.60 9.42
N GLN A 39 13.91 -18.27 10.27
CA GLN A 39 12.78 -17.43 9.90
C GLN A 39 12.97 -15.94 10.25
N ALA A 40 14.18 -15.47 10.55
CA ALA A 40 14.44 -14.10 11.00
C ALA A 40 13.88 -13.03 10.04
N THR A 41 14.08 -13.22 8.73
CA THR A 41 13.52 -12.32 7.69
C THR A 41 12.00 -12.26 7.76
N ILE A 42 11.33 -13.41 7.88
CA ILE A 42 9.87 -13.51 7.89
C ILE A 42 9.31 -12.83 9.13
N VAL A 43 9.95 -13.03 10.29
CA VAL A 43 9.57 -12.39 11.55
C VAL A 43 9.69 -10.87 11.44
N SER A 44 10.82 -10.36 10.90
CA SER A 44 11.03 -8.93 10.70
C SER A 44 10.00 -8.31 9.74
N ALA A 45 9.80 -8.94 8.57
CA ALA A 45 8.83 -8.51 7.57
C ALA A 45 7.40 -8.49 8.11
N SER A 46 7.01 -9.55 8.84
CA SER A 46 5.68 -9.65 9.45
C SER A 46 5.46 -8.62 10.56
N LEU A 47 6.50 -8.31 11.35
CA LEU A 47 6.43 -7.28 12.38
C LEU A 47 6.23 -5.90 11.76
N LEU A 48 7.02 -5.55 10.74
CA LEU A 48 6.93 -4.26 10.07
C LEU A 48 5.60 -4.10 9.32
N HIS A 49 5.08 -5.17 8.70
CA HIS A 49 3.72 -5.21 8.15
C HIS A 49 2.68 -4.82 9.20
N LYS A 50 2.68 -5.51 10.34
CA LYS A 50 1.72 -5.26 11.42
C LYS A 50 1.82 -3.83 11.97
N LEU A 51 3.04 -3.33 12.17
CA LEU A 51 3.26 -1.99 12.71
C LEU A 51 2.77 -0.90 11.76
N TYR A 52 3.07 -1.00 10.47
CA TYR A 52 2.55 -0.08 9.47
C TYR A 52 1.02 -0.21 9.33
N GLY A 53 0.49 -1.42 9.24
CA GLY A 53 -0.95 -1.68 9.17
C GLY A 53 -1.74 -1.05 10.32
N ASN A 54 -1.21 -1.08 11.54
CA ASN A 54 -1.82 -0.41 12.69
C ASN A 54 -1.91 1.12 12.53
N LYS A 55 -0.95 1.73 11.82
CA LYS A 55 -0.95 3.18 11.52
C LYS A 55 -1.82 3.53 10.32
N LEU A 56 -1.86 2.64 9.32
CA LEU A 56 -2.68 2.78 8.14
C LEU A 56 -4.18 2.65 8.45
N LYS A 57 -4.56 1.73 9.35
CA LYS A 57 -5.96 1.34 9.56
C LYS A 57 -6.91 2.52 9.83
N PRO A 58 -6.63 3.45 10.75
CA PRO A 58 -7.53 4.59 10.97
C PRO A 58 -7.70 5.48 9.74
N PHE A 59 -6.64 5.62 8.93
CA PHE A 59 -6.69 6.38 7.69
C PHE A 59 -7.52 5.66 6.62
N SER A 60 -7.34 4.35 6.46
CA SER A 60 -8.11 3.56 5.49
C SER A 60 -9.59 3.47 5.88
N ASP A 61 -9.90 3.31 7.17
CA ASP A 61 -11.26 3.23 7.69
C ASP A 61 -12.01 4.57 7.53
N GLY A 62 -11.29 5.70 7.54
CA GLY A 62 -11.83 7.05 7.33
C GLY A 62 -11.83 7.55 5.88
N ALA A 63 -11.34 6.75 4.92
CA ALA A 63 -11.25 7.16 3.53
C ALA A 63 -12.63 7.07 2.84
N GLU A 64 -13.28 8.22 2.63
CA GLU A 64 -14.60 8.29 1.98
C GLU A 64 -14.54 8.78 0.52
N HIS A 65 -13.47 9.48 0.14
CA HIS A 65 -13.32 10.13 -1.16
C HIS A 65 -11.90 9.92 -1.73
N LEU A 66 -11.76 10.00 -3.05
CA LEU A 66 -10.45 10.03 -3.72
C LEU A 66 -9.79 11.41 -3.55
N THR A 67 -9.16 11.63 -2.40
CA THR A 67 -8.35 12.83 -2.12
C THR A 67 -6.91 12.64 -2.59
N GLU A 68 -6.12 13.71 -2.61
CA GLU A 68 -4.67 13.64 -2.87
C GLU A 68 -3.93 12.78 -1.82
N ASP A 69 -4.36 12.86 -0.55
CA ASP A 69 -3.85 11.98 0.51
C ASP A 69 -4.12 10.51 0.21
N VAL A 70 -5.35 10.16 -0.18
CA VAL A 70 -5.68 8.78 -0.56
C VAL A 70 -4.86 8.34 -1.78
N ALA A 71 -4.75 9.22 -2.77
CA ALA A 71 -3.99 8.96 -3.99
C ALA A 71 -2.47 8.82 -3.76
N SER A 72 -1.92 9.34 -2.66
CA SER A 72 -0.52 9.14 -2.26
C SER A 72 -0.33 7.95 -1.32
N VAL A 73 -1.18 7.79 -0.30
CA VAL A 73 -1.02 6.76 0.74
C VAL A 73 -1.32 5.36 0.22
N PHE A 74 -2.38 5.18 -0.56
CA PHE A 74 -2.81 3.85 -0.97
C PHE A 74 -1.79 3.15 -1.87
N PRO A 75 -1.25 3.80 -2.94
CA PRO A 75 -0.21 3.17 -3.75
C PRO A 75 1.06 2.84 -2.95
N ALA A 76 1.47 3.70 -2.03
CA ALA A 76 2.65 3.46 -1.19
C ALA A 76 2.42 2.28 -0.21
N ALA A 77 1.22 2.20 0.38
CA ALA A 77 0.82 1.09 1.25
C ALA A 77 0.79 -0.26 0.50
N ASP A 78 0.19 -0.30 -0.68
CA ASP A 78 0.13 -1.49 -1.53
C ASP A 78 1.53 -1.91 -1.99
N SER A 79 2.34 -0.95 -2.44
CA SER A 79 3.75 -1.15 -2.81
C SER A 79 4.58 -1.78 -1.68
N LEU A 80 4.34 -1.38 -0.42
CA LEU A 80 4.97 -1.97 0.76
C LEU A 80 4.46 -3.40 1.01
N GLU A 81 3.14 -3.62 0.99
CA GLU A 81 2.53 -4.95 1.23
C GLU A 81 2.99 -5.98 0.20
N GLN A 82 2.98 -5.64 -1.09
CA GLN A 82 3.46 -6.50 -2.17
C GLN A 82 4.93 -6.88 -2.00
N TYR A 83 5.77 -5.93 -1.57
CA TYR A 83 7.17 -6.21 -1.30
C TYR A 83 7.36 -7.17 -0.12
N ILE A 84 6.60 -6.98 0.97
CA ILE A 84 6.63 -7.88 2.13
C ILE A 84 6.20 -9.29 1.75
N ILE A 85 5.10 -9.42 1.00
CA ILE A 85 4.59 -10.72 0.54
C ILE A 85 5.67 -11.42 -0.30
N SER A 86 6.25 -10.72 -1.27
CA SER A 86 7.35 -11.23 -2.13
C SER A 86 8.58 -11.63 -1.32
N LEU A 87 8.94 -10.86 -0.28
CA LEU A 87 10.07 -11.17 0.59
C LEU A 87 9.81 -12.45 1.40
N ILE A 88 8.58 -12.67 1.89
CA ILE A 88 8.21 -13.86 2.64
C ILE A 88 8.21 -15.09 1.73
N THR A 89 7.57 -15.02 0.55
CA THR A 89 7.52 -16.14 -0.41
C THR A 89 8.90 -16.49 -0.97
N SER A 90 9.82 -15.54 -1.10
CA SER A 90 11.19 -15.86 -1.52
C SER A 90 12.07 -16.45 -0.42
N THR A 91 11.68 -16.33 0.85
CA THR A 91 12.51 -16.80 1.98
C THR A 91 12.16 -18.21 2.46
N CYS A 92 10.97 -18.74 2.14
CA CYS A 92 10.55 -20.05 2.61
C CYS A 92 9.80 -20.86 1.55
N GLU A 93 9.66 -22.16 1.80
CA GLU A 93 8.89 -23.07 0.97
C GLU A 93 7.43 -22.60 0.86
N GLU A 94 6.80 -22.90 -0.28
CA GLU A 94 5.50 -22.38 -0.67
C GLU A 94 4.40 -22.61 0.38
N GLU A 95 4.35 -23.80 0.98
CA GLU A 95 3.37 -24.14 2.02
C GLU A 95 3.59 -23.32 3.30
N THR A 96 4.84 -23.12 3.69
CA THR A 96 5.21 -22.31 4.85
C THR A 96 4.92 -20.82 4.59
N ALA A 97 5.24 -20.33 3.39
CA ALA A 97 4.95 -18.96 2.98
C ALA A 97 3.44 -18.68 3.01
N ALA A 98 2.62 -19.62 2.51
CA ALA A 98 1.16 -19.50 2.53
C ALA A 98 0.61 -19.37 3.95
N VAL A 99 1.17 -20.10 4.93
CA VAL A 99 0.77 -19.98 6.35
C VAL A 99 1.09 -18.59 6.90
N TYR A 100 2.25 -18.03 6.59
CA TYR A 100 2.61 -16.67 7.04
C TYR A 100 1.75 -15.61 6.37
N CYS A 101 1.55 -15.69 5.05
CA CYS A 101 0.70 -14.75 4.33
C CYS A 101 -0.75 -14.79 4.84
N ARG A 102 -1.29 -15.95 5.22
CA ARG A 102 -2.62 -16.04 5.86
C ARG A 102 -2.68 -15.41 7.25
N LYS A 103 -1.56 -15.35 7.96
CA LYS A 103 -1.47 -14.71 9.29
C LYS A 103 -1.33 -13.20 9.20
N LEU A 104 -0.82 -12.68 8.08
CA LEU A 104 -0.88 -11.26 7.79
C LEU A 104 -2.34 -10.89 7.52
N MET A 105 -2.85 -9.86 8.19
CA MET A 105 -4.15 -9.29 7.88
C MET A 105 -3.94 -8.30 6.72
N PRO A 106 -4.33 -8.62 5.47
CA PRO A 106 -4.02 -7.76 4.33
C PRO A 106 -4.58 -6.35 4.52
N TYR A 107 -3.93 -5.34 3.97
CA TYR A 107 -4.37 -3.95 4.09
C TYR A 107 -5.65 -3.64 3.29
N GLN A 108 -6.03 -4.52 2.36
CA GLN A 108 -7.25 -4.40 1.52
C GLN A 108 -7.27 -3.14 0.64
N ILE A 109 -6.11 -2.57 0.32
CA ILE A 109 -6.00 -1.33 -0.46
C ILE A 109 -6.75 -1.43 -1.77
N GLU A 110 -6.62 -2.53 -2.51
CA GLU A 110 -7.31 -2.71 -3.81
C GLU A 110 -8.83 -2.64 -3.67
N SER A 111 -9.41 -3.32 -2.67
CA SER A 111 -10.85 -3.35 -2.42
C SER A 111 -11.40 -1.97 -2.04
N ILE A 112 -10.70 -1.27 -1.13
CA ILE A 112 -11.09 0.07 -0.69
C ILE A 112 -10.96 1.05 -1.86
N SER A 113 -9.84 1.00 -2.59
CA SER A 113 -9.59 1.84 -3.77
C SER A 113 -10.65 1.64 -4.84
N GLY A 114 -11.01 0.39 -5.16
CA GLY A 114 -12.06 0.09 -6.13
C GLY A 114 -13.40 0.70 -5.75
N THR A 115 -13.76 0.63 -4.47
CA THR A 115 -14.99 1.25 -3.94
C THR A 115 -14.96 2.78 -4.08
N LEU A 116 -13.84 3.41 -3.75
CA LEU A 116 -13.66 4.86 -3.87
C LEU A 116 -13.71 5.33 -5.33
N VAL A 117 -13.05 4.61 -6.23
CA VAL A 117 -13.07 4.89 -7.68
C VAL A 117 -14.48 4.78 -8.22
N LEU A 118 -15.22 3.72 -7.91
CA LEU A 118 -16.60 3.57 -8.37
C LEU A 118 -17.51 4.68 -7.84
N ARG A 119 -17.38 5.05 -6.56
CA ARG A 119 -18.13 6.16 -5.96
C ARG A 119 -17.79 7.49 -6.62
N TRP A 120 -16.52 7.74 -6.89
CA TRP A 120 -16.07 8.93 -7.61
C TRP A 120 -16.66 8.97 -9.02
N ILE A 121 -16.56 7.89 -9.80
CA ILE A 121 -17.14 7.80 -11.16
C ILE A 121 -18.64 8.13 -11.10
N ASN A 122 -19.38 7.51 -10.19
CA ASN A 122 -20.82 7.76 -10.03
C ASN A 122 -21.12 9.23 -9.71
N SER A 123 -20.31 9.89 -8.87
CA SER A 123 -20.46 11.32 -8.58
C SER A 123 -20.19 12.23 -9.79
N GLN A 124 -19.38 11.77 -10.74
CA GLN A 124 -19.03 12.54 -11.94
C GLN A 124 -20.02 12.36 -13.09
N LEU A 125 -20.86 11.31 -13.10
CA LEU A 125 -21.76 11.00 -14.21
C LEU A 125 -22.64 12.17 -14.64
N GLY A 126 -23.25 12.91 -13.69
CA GLY A 126 -24.09 14.07 -14.01
C GLY A 126 -23.29 15.22 -14.65
N ARG A 127 -22.05 15.44 -14.20
CA ARG A 127 -21.16 16.45 -14.79
C ARG A 127 -20.77 16.04 -16.21
N ILE A 128 -20.38 14.78 -16.40
CA ILE A 128 -20.02 14.22 -17.71
C ILE A 128 -21.20 14.32 -18.68
N LEU A 129 -22.41 13.96 -18.26
CA LEU A 129 -23.61 14.09 -19.08
C LEU A 129 -23.81 15.53 -19.55
N SER A 130 -23.73 16.49 -18.64
CA SER A 130 -23.86 17.91 -18.99
C SER A 130 -22.79 18.38 -19.98
N TRP A 131 -21.59 17.80 -19.94
CA TRP A 131 -20.50 18.14 -20.86
C TRP A 131 -20.80 17.62 -22.26
N VAL A 132 -21.32 16.40 -22.36
CA VAL A 132 -21.73 15.79 -23.62
C VAL A 132 -22.89 16.57 -24.26
N GLU A 133 -23.91 16.94 -23.47
CA GLU A 133 -25.04 17.74 -23.96
C GLU A 133 -24.59 19.09 -24.53
N ARG A 134 -23.68 19.77 -23.84
CA ARG A 134 -23.13 21.05 -24.33
C ARG A 134 -22.26 20.88 -25.57
N ALA A 135 -21.48 19.79 -25.67
CA ALA A 135 -20.68 19.51 -26.85
C ALA A 135 -21.56 19.31 -28.09
N ILE A 136 -22.67 18.57 -27.95
CA ILE A 136 -23.64 18.35 -29.03
C ILE A 136 -24.31 19.66 -29.47
N GLN A 137 -24.64 20.55 -28.53
CA GLN A 137 -25.24 21.85 -28.87
C GLN A 137 -24.31 22.82 -29.61
N GLN A 138 -23.00 22.54 -29.61
CA GLN A 138 -22.00 23.36 -30.30
C GLN A 138 -21.60 22.82 -31.68
N GLU A 139 -22.08 21.64 -32.07
CA GLU A 139 -22.03 21.11 -33.45
C GLU A 139 -23.24 21.55 -34.29
#